data_AF-A0A1G1KJP4-F1
#
_entry.id   AF-A0A1G1KJP4-F1
#
_cell.length_a   1.000
_cell.length_b   1.000
_cell.length_c   1.000
_cell.angle_alpha   90.00
_cell.angle_beta   90.00
_cell.angle_gamma   90.00
#
_symmetry.space_group_name_H-M   'P 1'
#
loop_
_entity.id
_entity.type
_entity.pdbx_description
1 polymer ?
#
loop_
_entity_poly.entity_id
_entity_poly.type
_entity_poly.pdbx_seq_one_letter_code
_entity_poly.pdbx_strand_id
1 'polypeptide(L)' 'MAQRFGDDLLSEAVLITCEKIKSYNLYYRDKYGNPHPVKFVSYIWNRIDGFIIDFLKKELKEFSLLENIPED' A
#
# COMPACT_ATOMS: atom_id res chain seq x y z
N MET A 1 -5.52 16.78 1.74
CA MET A 1 -5.33 15.32 1.51
C MET A 1 -4.77 14.66 2.77
N ALA A 2 -3.57 15.02 3.23
CA ALA A 2 -3.00 14.50 4.49
C ALA A 2 -3.90 14.75 5.73
N GLN A 3 -4.54 15.92 5.79
CA GLN A 3 -5.40 16.28 6.94
C GLN A 3 -6.75 15.54 6.98
N ARG A 4 -7.14 14.85 5.89
CA ARG A 4 -8.44 14.16 5.78
C ARG A 4 -8.33 12.64 5.88
N PHE A 5 -7.22 12.07 5.40
CA PHE A 5 -7.02 10.62 5.33
C PHE A 5 -5.70 10.16 5.97
N GLY A 6 -4.93 11.07 6.58
CA GLY A 6 -3.59 10.78 7.09
C GLY A 6 -3.60 9.72 8.19
N ASP A 7 -4.54 9.81 9.13
CA ASP A 7 -4.64 8.87 10.25
C ASP A 7 -5.05 7.47 9.80
N ASP A 8 -5.99 7.38 8.85
CA ASP A 8 -6.44 6.11 8.27
C ASP A 8 -5.30 5.44 7.47
N LEU A 9 -4.65 6.21 6.58
CA LEU A 9 -3.52 5.73 5.79
C LEU A 9 -2.36 5.28 6.69
N LEU A 10 -2.05 6.03 7.74
CA LEU A 10 -0.98 5.67 8.68
C LEU A 10 -1.32 4.41 9.46
N SER A 11 -2.54 4.31 9.98
CA SER A 11 -3.00 3.15 10.75
C SER A 11 -2.95 1.88 9.92
N GLU A 12 -3.41 1.93 8.68
CA GLU A 12 -3.39 0.77 7.78
C GLU A 12 -1.97 0.46 7.29
N ALA A 13 -1.13 1.48 7.03
CA ALA A 13 0.28 1.30 6.71
C ALA A 13 1.06 0.58 7.82
N VAL A 14 0.76 0.86 9.10
CA VAL A 14 1.37 0.15 10.24
C VAL A 14 0.99 -1.33 10.22
N LEU A 15 -0.29 -1.66 10.00
CA LEU A 15 -0.76 -3.04 9.91
C LEU A 15 -0.11 -3.78 8.74
N ILE A 16 -0.08 -3.16 7.56
CA ILE A 16 0.62 -3.69 6.37
C ILE A 16 2.08 -3.98 6.70
N THR A 17 2.76 -3.05 7.37
CA THR A 17 4.18 -3.21 7.73
C THR A 17 4.40 -4.41 8.63
N CYS A 18 3.57 -4.58 9.68
CA CYS A 18 3.63 -5.74 10.58
C CYS A 18 3.47 -7.07 9.84
N GLU A 19 2.53 -7.17 8.91
CA GLU A 19 2.32 -8.39 8.10
C GLU A 19 3.47 -8.64 7.11
N LYS A 20 4.06 -7.58 6.55
CA LYS A 20 5.22 -7.70 5.68
C LYS A 20 6.48 -8.11 6.43
N ILE A 21 6.67 -7.69 7.68
CA ILE A 21 7.77 -8.18 8.53
C ILE A 21 7.69 -9.70 8.69
N LYS A 22 6.51 -10.24 8.98
CA LYS A 22 6.31 -11.70 9.17
C LYS A 22 6.61 -12.52 7.93
N SER A 23 6.40 -11.95 6.74
CA SER A 23 6.59 -12.61 5.44
C SER A 23 7.91 -12.28 4.76
N TYR A 24 8.77 -11.48 5.39
CA TYR A 24 10.06 -11.11 4.83
C TYR A 24 11.02 -12.30 4.85
N ASN A 25 11.60 -12.63 3.68
CA ASN A 25 12.45 -13.81 3.51
C ASN A 25 13.90 -13.41 3.18
N LEU A 26 14.79 -13.48 4.18
CA LEU A 26 16.23 -13.28 4.03
C LEU A 26 16.92 -14.37 3.20
N TYR A 27 16.28 -15.54 3.06
CA TYR A 27 16.77 -16.67 2.29
C TYR A 27 16.14 -16.77 0.91
N TYR A 28 15.50 -15.68 0.44
CA TYR A 28 14.92 -15.65 -0.89
C TYR A 28 15.99 -15.95 -1.95
N ARG A 29 15.65 -16.84 -2.88
CA ARG A 29 16.48 -17.22 -4.00
C ARG A 29 15.78 -16.88 -5.30
N ASP A 30 16.57 -16.48 -6.29
CA ASP A 30 16.06 -16.25 -7.64
C ASP A 30 15.64 -17.58 -8.31
N LYS A 31 15.12 -17.48 -9.54
CA LYS A 31 14.70 -18.64 -10.35
C LYS A 31 15.83 -19.61 -10.70
N TYR A 32 17.09 -19.21 -10.52
CA TYR A 32 18.28 -20.03 -10.75
C TYR A 32 18.85 -20.62 -9.45
N GLY A 33 18.22 -20.33 -8.30
CA GLY A 33 18.65 -20.79 -6.99
C GLY A 33 19.71 -19.92 -6.31
N ASN A 34 20.09 -18.77 -6.87
CA ASN A 34 21.07 -17.87 -6.25
C ASN A 34 20.42 -17.04 -5.14
N PRO A 35 21.10 -16.80 -4.00
CA PRO A 35 20.60 -15.89 -2.97
C PRO A 35 20.34 -14.50 -3.55
N HIS A 36 19.12 -14.01 -3.40
CA HIS A 36 18.72 -12.68 -3.89
C HIS A 36 17.78 -11.97 -2.89
N PRO A 37 18.19 -11.79 -1.63
CA PRO A 37 17.33 -11.14 -0.65
C PRO A 37 17.04 -9.68 -1.07
N VAL A 38 15.76 -9.34 -1.13
CA VAL A 38 15.33 -7.96 -1.36
C VAL A 38 15.66 -7.14 -0.11
N LYS A 39 16.14 -5.90 -0.28
CA LYS A 39 16.34 -4.99 0.87
C LYS A 39 15.03 -4.80 1.63
N PHE A 40 15.05 -5.00 2.94
CA PHE A 40 13.87 -4.91 3.80
C PHE A 40 13.08 -3.60 3.59
N VAL A 41 13.78 -2.46 3.59
CA VAL A 41 13.17 -1.14 3.36
C VAL A 41 12.42 -1.07 2.03
N SER A 42 13.05 -1.52 0.93
CA SER A 42 12.41 -1.57 -0.39
C SER A 42 11.21 -2.51 -0.43
N TYR A 43 11.30 -3.65 0.28
CA TYR A 43 10.21 -4.63 0.37
C TYR A 43 8.97 -4.08 1.09
N ILE A 44 9.17 -3.28 2.15
CA ILE A 44 8.08 -2.59 2.85
C ILE A 44 7.50 -1.46 1.97
N TRP A 45 8.35 -0.54 1.50
CA TRP A 45 7.90 0.65 0.76
C TRP A 45 7.14 0.28 -0.53
N ASN A 46 7.60 -0.72 -1.28
CA ASN A 46 6.87 -1.18 -2.47
C ASN A 46 5.41 -1.56 -2.18
N ARG A 47 5.14 -2.11 -0.99
CA ARG A 47 3.76 -2.45 -0.60
C ARG A 47 2.97 -1.22 -0.14
N ILE A 48 3.60 -0.34 0.64
CA ILE A 48 2.99 0.91 1.12
C ILE A 48 2.63 1.83 -0.05
N ASP A 49 3.53 2.02 -1.01
CA ASP A 49 3.29 2.85 -2.19
C ASP A 49 2.11 2.33 -3.00
N GLY A 50 2.05 1.01 -3.23
CA GLY A 50 0.92 0.37 -3.90
C GLY A 50 -0.40 0.59 -3.16
N PHE A 51 -0.39 0.43 -1.83
CA PHE A 51 -1.56 0.70 -0.99
C PHE A 51 -2.04 2.16 -1.09
N ILE A 52 -1.15 3.14 -0.99
CA ILE A 52 -1.50 4.55 -1.10
C ILE A 52 -2.12 4.86 -2.46
N ILE A 53 -1.53 4.34 -3.54
CA ILE A 53 -2.06 4.53 -4.91
C ILE A 53 -3.45 3.92 -5.04
N ASP A 54 -3.65 2.70 -4.53
CA ASP A 54 -4.95 2.01 -4.60
C ASP A 54 -6.02 2.75 -3.78
N PHE A 55 -5.65 3.23 -2.59
CA PHE A 55 -6.52 4.04 -1.72
C PHE A 55 -6.95 5.33 -2.44
N LEU A 56 -5.99 6.09 -2.98
CA LEU A 56 -6.30 7.35 -3.66
C LEU A 56 -7.17 7.15 -4.90
N LYS A 57 -6.95 6.07 -5.66
CA LYS A 57 -7.80 5.71 -6.80
C LYS A 57 -9.24 5.41 -6.37
N LYS A 58 -9.42 4.72 -5.25
CA LYS A 58 -10.74 4.41 -4.68
C LYS A 58 -11.46 5.70 -4.28
N GLU A 59 -10.80 6.56 -3.51
CA GLU A 59 -11.38 7.84 -3.08
C GLU A 59 -11.76 8.72 -4.27
N LEU A 60 -10.88 8.87 -5.26
CA LEU A 60 -11.17 9.65 -6.47
C LEU A 60 -12.41 9.13 -7.22
N LYS A 61 -12.57 7.80 -7.29
CA LYS A 61 -13.75 7.19 -7.90
C LYS A 61 -15.01 7.52 -7.12
N GLU A 62 -14.97 7.44 -5.79
CA GLU A 62 -16.11 7.76 -4.93
C GLU A 62 -16.52 9.24 -5.04
N PHE A 63 -15.56 10.17 -5.06
CA PHE A 63 -15.86 11.59 -5.31
C PHE A 63 -16.50 11.82 -6.68
N SER A 64 -15.96 11.19 -7.73
CA SER A 64 -16.53 11.33 -9.08
C SER A 64 -17.96 10.81 -9.19
N LEU A 65 -18.34 9.81 -8.39
CA LEU A 65 -19.70 9.28 -8.40
C LEU A 65 -20.70 10.20 -7.68
N LEU A 66 -20.25 10.91 -6.64
CA LEU A 66 -21.10 11.84 -5.89
C LEU A 66 -21.42 13.12 -6.68
N GLU A 67 -20.52 13.58 -7.56
CA GLU A 67 -20.77 14.74 -8.44
C GLU A 67 -21.77 14.45 -9.58
N ASN A 68 -22.08 13.18 -9.86
CA ASN A 68 -22.98 12.77 -10.94
C ASN A 68 -24.41 12.42 -10.48
N ILE A 69 -24.77 12.74 -9.23
CA ILE A 69 -26.14 12.57 -8.74
C ILE A 69 -26.94 13.84 -9.15
N PRO A 70 -27.99 13.74 -9.99
CA PRO A 70 -28.82 14.89 -10.31
C PRO A 70 -29.51 15.40 -9.05
N GLU A 71 -29.50 16.71 -8.82
CA GLU A 71 -30.39 17.32 -7.84
C GLU A 71 -31.82 17.20 -8.35
N ASP A 72 -32.68 16.50 -7.59
CA ASP A 72 -34.13 16.42 -7.80
C ASP A 72 -34.81 17.78 -7.51
#